data_AF-A0AAN6VC50-F1
#
_entry.id   AF-A0AAN6VC50-F1
#
_cell.length_a   1.000
_cell.length_b   1.000
_cell.length_c   1.000
_cell.angle_alpha   90.00
_cell.angle_beta   90.00
_cell.angle_gamma   90.00
#
_symmetry.space_group_name_H-M   'P 1'
#
loop_
_entity.id
_entity.type
_entity.pdbx_description
1 polymer ?
#
loop_
_entity_poly.entity_id
_entity_poly.type
_entity_poly.pdbx_seq_one_letter_code
_entity_poly.pdbx_strand_id
1 'polypeptide(L)'
;MERQSLDAGEERAIEPKAWRRGAANVANGNASDAVRDQMMRHDPKWATFNSAYINENVGFHLQNAFLDEPTEDSLLAMLSHIGLMRDPRASKNMVPDEVWELMPPDPEIEALKAERVELKGGQFRIKGTENEERIRALTKLIAAKEAQRKKKIQQEYRANYFHNRPTWDIEADGEEEEFVEPAIDLHIPERAQLAEILCNQPDDLSSSELLELRIQAAELMVALCGRRETAKRNRIRRRAQADVTVKEESPGPDPFPLLMDRKQCPHCIGDETLSQEERTFKYCRPAVMYDHFDRKHAQQLGGVKQMSCNHPKCKEEALEFKHLNHFKNHVERVHGVKLRA
;
A
#
# COMPACT_ATOMS: atom_id res chain seq x y z
N MET A 1 7.77 4.77 6.75
CA MET A 1 7.98 5.19 8.15
C MET A 1 6.70 5.79 8.71
N GLU A 2 6.41 7.07 8.54
CA GLU A 2 5.25 7.74 9.16
C GLU A 2 3.90 7.04 8.96
N ARG A 3 3.59 6.64 7.73
CA ARG A 3 2.33 5.92 7.47
C ARG A 3 2.30 4.56 8.17
N GLN A 4 3.42 3.84 8.13
CA GLN A 4 3.52 2.49 8.70
C GLN A 4 3.41 2.54 10.23
N SER A 5 3.97 3.55 10.89
CA SER A 5 3.82 3.69 12.34
C SER A 5 2.37 3.94 12.75
N LEU A 6 1.64 4.78 12.00
CA LEU A 6 0.21 5.01 12.25
C LEU A 6 -0.63 3.76 11.96
N ASP A 7 -0.29 3.01 10.90
CA ASP A 7 -0.95 1.74 10.58
C ASP A 7 -0.61 0.66 11.64
N ALA A 8 0.54 0.77 12.33
CA ALA A 8 0.96 -0.13 13.40
C ALA A 8 0.37 0.22 14.78
N GLY A 9 -0.37 1.32 14.91
CA GLY A 9 -1.02 1.70 16.16
C GLY A 9 -0.35 2.81 16.97
N GLU A 10 0.68 3.45 16.43
CA GLU A 10 1.38 4.52 17.16
C GLU A 10 0.52 5.79 17.24
N GLU A 11 0.44 6.42 18.42
CA GLU A 11 -0.32 7.66 18.61
C GLU A 11 0.05 8.73 17.57
N ARG A 12 1.36 8.87 17.34
CA ARG A 12 1.94 9.85 16.43
C ARG A 12 2.73 9.18 15.32
N ALA A 13 2.82 9.88 14.19
CA ALA A 13 3.65 9.43 13.08
C ALA A 13 5.13 9.47 13.50
N ILE A 14 5.82 8.34 13.37
CA ILE A 14 7.24 8.25 13.71
C ILE A 14 8.06 8.57 12.47
N GLU A 15 8.79 9.68 12.55
CA GLU A 15 9.68 10.16 11.51
C GLU A 15 11.01 9.38 11.48
N PRO A 16 11.73 9.34 10.34
CA PRO A 16 13.04 8.69 10.25
C PRO A 16 14.04 9.15 11.30
N LYS A 17 14.02 10.44 11.68
CA LYS A 17 14.89 10.99 12.71
C LYS A 17 14.62 10.36 14.08
N ALA A 18 13.36 10.10 14.42
CA ALA A 18 12.98 9.47 15.69
C ALA A 18 13.48 8.03 15.77
N TRP A 19 13.36 7.25 14.68
CA TRP A 19 13.96 5.90 14.61
C TRP A 19 15.47 5.91 14.78
N ARG A 20 16.13 6.84 14.09
CA ARG A 20 17.57 7.02 14.18
C ARG A 20 18.02 7.47 15.58
N ARG A 21 17.23 8.31 16.25
CA ARG A 21 17.39 8.69 17.66
C ARG A 21 17.26 7.47 18.56
N GLY A 22 16.20 6.68 18.42
CA GLY A 22 16.00 5.45 19.20
C GLY A 22 17.18 4.49 19.08
N ALA A 23 17.59 4.15 17.85
CA ALA A 23 18.72 3.26 17.59
C ALA A 23 20.05 3.80 18.18
N ALA A 24 20.29 5.11 18.07
CA ALA A 24 21.50 5.72 18.63
C ALA A 24 21.53 5.68 20.16
N ASN A 25 20.37 5.84 20.82
CA ASN A 25 20.27 5.74 22.28
C ASN A 25 20.41 4.29 22.78
N VAL A 26 20.00 3.30 22.00
CA VAL A 26 20.29 1.88 22.33
C VAL A 26 21.79 1.61 22.29
N ALA A 27 22.53 2.20 21.34
CA ALA A 27 23.99 2.09 21.32
C ALA A 27 24.66 2.92 22.42
N ASN A 28 24.02 3.99 22.90
CA ASN A 28 24.54 4.85 23.95
C ASN A 28 24.63 4.11 25.28
N GLY A 29 25.83 3.95 25.83
CA GLY A 29 26.09 3.19 27.06
C GLY A 29 26.36 1.69 26.84
N ASN A 30 25.82 1.10 25.76
CA ASN A 30 26.10 -0.29 25.37
C ASN A 30 27.31 -0.43 24.43
N ALA A 31 27.68 0.64 23.73
CA ALA A 31 28.87 0.73 22.89
C ALA A 31 29.67 1.99 23.25
N SER A 32 30.95 2.03 22.87
CA SER A 32 31.75 3.25 23.04
C SER A 32 31.23 4.38 22.15
N ASP A 33 31.46 5.63 22.56
CA ASP A 33 31.06 6.81 21.79
C ASP A 33 31.58 6.76 20.34
N ALA A 34 32.82 6.28 20.14
CA ALA A 34 33.41 6.13 18.82
C ALA A 34 32.64 5.14 17.93
N VAL A 35 32.20 4.01 18.49
CA VAL A 35 31.39 3.01 17.76
C VAL A 35 30.00 3.55 17.47
N ARG A 36 29.35 4.20 18.45
CA ARG A 36 28.04 4.85 18.27
C ARG A 36 28.11 5.89 17.14
N ASP A 37 29.11 6.76 17.16
CA ASP A 37 29.24 7.82 16.17
C ASP A 37 29.63 7.24 14.80
N GLN A 38 30.41 6.17 14.74
CA GLN A 38 30.69 5.43 13.50
C GLN A 38 29.41 4.82 12.90
N MET A 39 28.58 4.13 13.71
CA MET A 39 27.29 3.57 13.28
C MET A 39 26.39 4.66 12.70
N MET A 40 26.42 5.84 13.32
CA MET A 40 25.66 7.01 12.91
C MET A 40 26.33 7.79 11.79
N ARG A 41 27.56 7.47 11.39
CA ARG A 41 28.37 8.28 10.44
C ARG A 41 28.48 9.75 10.88
N HIS A 42 28.59 9.98 12.18
CA HIS A 42 28.88 11.29 12.74
C HIS A 42 30.39 11.42 12.93
N ASP A 43 30.91 12.64 12.75
CA ASP A 43 32.26 12.96 13.15
C ASP A 43 32.28 13.12 14.69
N PRO A 44 33.07 12.31 15.42
CA PRO A 44 33.15 12.37 16.88
C PRO A 44 33.48 13.77 17.44
N LYS A 45 34.10 14.65 16.63
CA LYS A 45 34.46 16.01 17.03
C LYS A 45 33.28 16.95 17.20
N TRP A 46 32.13 16.66 16.60
CA TRP A 46 31.01 17.61 16.46
C TRP A 46 29.87 17.38 17.46
N ALA A 47 30.02 16.43 18.39
CA ALA A 47 29.03 16.11 19.42
C ALA A 47 27.59 16.00 18.88
N THR A 48 27.44 15.57 17.62
CA THR A 48 26.15 15.59 16.89
C THR A 48 25.12 14.69 17.53
N PHE A 49 25.57 13.60 18.16
CA PHE A 49 24.70 12.76 18.96
C PHE A 49 24.08 13.55 20.12
N ASN A 50 24.91 14.19 20.96
CA ASN A 50 24.45 14.92 22.13
C ASN A 50 23.51 16.09 21.78
N SER A 51 23.73 16.75 20.65
CA SER A 51 22.90 17.91 20.25
C SER A 51 21.58 17.54 19.57
N ALA A 52 21.54 16.44 18.81
CA ALA A 52 20.38 16.14 17.95
C ALA A 52 19.69 14.80 18.24
N TYR A 53 20.39 13.84 18.85
CA TYR A 53 19.97 12.44 18.99
C TYR A 53 20.01 11.91 20.42
N ILE A 54 20.45 12.68 21.42
CA ILE A 54 20.24 12.27 22.80
C ILE A 54 18.74 12.17 23.09
N ASN A 55 18.35 11.21 23.92
CA ASN A 55 16.97 11.06 24.33
C ASN A 55 16.49 12.35 25.03
N GLU A 56 15.29 12.81 24.68
CA GLU A 56 14.67 13.97 25.32
C GLU A 56 14.12 13.60 26.71
N ASN A 57 13.80 12.31 26.91
CA ASN A 57 13.39 11.80 28.21
C ASN A 57 14.62 11.37 29.01
N VAL A 58 14.67 11.79 30.28
CA VAL A 58 15.74 11.41 31.22
C VAL A 58 15.52 9.97 31.68
N GLY A 59 16.34 9.05 31.18
CA GLY A 59 16.32 7.64 31.56
C GLY A 59 17.16 7.31 32.80
N PHE A 60 17.29 8.25 33.75
CA PHE A 60 18.11 8.10 34.94
C PHE A 60 17.28 8.37 36.20
N HIS A 61 17.35 7.45 37.16
CA HIS A 61 16.60 7.55 38.40
C HIS A 61 17.26 8.52 39.40
N LEU A 62 17.24 9.82 39.07
CA LEU A 62 17.97 10.88 39.78
C LEU A 62 17.66 10.93 41.28
N GLN A 63 16.41 10.72 41.67
CA GLN A 63 16.00 10.75 43.08
C GLN A 63 16.70 9.67 43.90
N ASN A 64 16.50 8.39 43.56
CA ASN A 64 17.14 7.28 44.29
C ASN A 64 18.66 7.38 44.23
N ALA A 65 19.24 7.77 43.09
CA ALA A 65 20.68 8.00 42.99
C ALA A 65 21.17 9.11 43.93
N PHE A 66 20.37 10.16 44.19
CA PHE A 66 20.69 11.20 45.16
C PHE A 66 20.52 10.74 46.61
N LEU A 67 19.56 9.84 46.86
CA LEU A 67 19.28 9.26 48.18
C LEU A 67 20.18 8.06 48.52
N ASP A 68 21.12 7.68 47.63
CA ASP A 68 21.90 6.45 47.70
C ASP A 68 21.02 5.17 47.83
N GLU A 69 19.85 5.20 47.21
CA GLU A 69 18.90 4.08 47.13
C GLU A 69 19.04 3.33 45.79
N PRO A 70 18.63 2.05 45.73
CA PRO A 70 18.62 1.28 44.48
C PRO A 70 17.83 1.97 43.36
N THR A 71 18.36 1.98 42.15
CA THR A 71 17.68 2.54 40.96
C THR A 71 16.61 1.59 40.43
N GLU A 72 15.50 2.15 39.96
CA GLU A 72 14.41 1.39 39.34
C GLU A 72 14.48 1.44 37.81
N ASP A 73 15.66 1.11 37.26
CA ASP A 73 15.95 1.29 35.84
C ASP A 73 15.02 0.46 34.93
N SER A 74 14.56 -0.71 35.39
CA SER A 74 13.59 -1.54 34.66
C SER A 74 12.22 -0.88 34.54
N LEU A 75 11.77 -0.14 35.57
CA LEU A 75 10.51 0.59 35.53
C LEU A 75 10.62 1.81 34.61
N LEU A 76 11.72 2.55 34.68
CA LEU A 76 12.00 3.64 33.75
C LEU A 76 12.08 3.15 32.30
N ALA A 77 12.73 2.00 32.05
CA ALA A 77 12.79 1.39 30.73
C ALA A 77 11.41 1.00 30.22
N MET A 78 10.58 0.39 31.06
CA MET A 78 9.20 0.02 30.71
C MET A 78 8.35 1.26 30.38
N LEU A 79 8.40 2.30 31.22
CA LEU A 79 7.60 3.51 31.09
C LEU A 79 8.07 4.44 29.96
N SER A 80 9.32 4.31 29.52
CA SER A 80 9.89 5.10 28.41
C SER A 80 9.88 4.35 27.07
N HIS A 81 9.40 3.11 27.04
CA HIS A 81 9.35 2.32 25.81
C HIS A 81 8.35 2.90 24.82
N ILE A 82 8.76 3.03 23.55
CA ILE A 82 7.92 3.62 22.50
C ILE A 82 6.59 2.88 22.32
N GLY A 83 6.60 1.56 22.56
CA GLY A 83 5.41 0.73 22.46
C GLY A 83 4.40 0.89 23.59
N LEU A 84 4.70 1.65 24.65
CA LEU A 84 3.76 1.85 25.77
C LEU A 84 2.46 2.52 25.31
N MET A 85 2.58 3.49 24.40
CA MET A 85 1.44 4.27 23.88
C MET A 85 0.90 3.70 22.56
N ARG A 86 1.39 2.52 22.14
CA ARG A 86 0.97 1.88 20.89
C ARG A 86 -0.30 1.09 21.14
N ASP A 87 -1.34 1.38 20.37
CA ASP A 87 -2.57 0.59 20.32
C ASP A 87 -2.77 0.01 18.90
N PRO A 88 -2.58 -1.30 18.69
CA PRO A 88 -2.78 -1.96 17.40
C PRO A 88 -4.17 -1.75 16.77
N ARG A 89 -5.21 -1.45 17.56
CA ARG A 89 -6.57 -1.14 17.07
C ARG A 89 -6.61 0.22 16.38
N ALA A 90 -5.74 1.15 16.76
CA ALA A 90 -5.68 2.50 16.24
C ALA A 90 -4.90 2.58 14.92
N SER A 91 -5.43 1.96 13.85
CA SER A 91 -4.87 2.10 12.50
C SER A 91 -5.09 3.50 11.92
N LYS A 92 -4.28 3.93 10.94
CA LYS A 92 -4.38 5.27 10.35
C LYS A 92 -5.79 5.62 9.86
N ASN A 93 -6.53 4.63 9.35
CA ASN A 93 -7.87 4.80 8.79
C ASN A 93 -8.93 4.22 9.73
N MET A 94 -8.80 4.39 11.05
CA MET A 94 -9.76 3.86 12.03
C MET A 94 -11.09 4.61 12.12
N VAL A 95 -11.30 5.70 11.36
CA VAL A 95 -12.55 6.45 11.40
C VAL A 95 -13.67 5.60 10.77
N PRO A 96 -14.71 5.22 11.54
CA PRO A 96 -15.81 4.40 11.03
C PRO A 96 -16.61 5.10 9.93
N ASP A 97 -17.26 4.31 9.07
CA ASP A 97 -18.06 4.83 7.95
C ASP A 97 -19.26 5.65 8.45
N GLU A 98 -19.85 5.27 9.58
CA GLU A 98 -20.95 6.01 10.23
C GLU A 98 -20.52 7.42 10.64
N VAL A 99 -19.27 7.55 11.13
CA VAL A 99 -18.71 8.86 11.45
C VAL A 99 -18.54 9.68 10.17
N TRP A 100 -18.09 9.08 9.07
CA TRP A 100 -17.99 9.79 7.79
C TRP A 100 -19.35 10.26 7.25
N GLU A 101 -20.40 9.44 7.40
CA GLU A 101 -21.76 9.75 6.96
C GLU A 101 -22.39 10.91 7.75
N LEU A 102 -22.11 10.98 9.06
CA LEU A 102 -22.62 12.05 9.93
C LEU A 102 -21.89 13.39 9.74
N MET A 103 -20.72 13.41 9.08
CA MET A 103 -19.94 14.64 8.94
C MET A 103 -20.59 15.60 7.94
N PRO A 104 -20.91 16.84 8.35
CA PRO A 104 -21.54 17.83 7.46
C PRO A 104 -20.62 18.16 6.28
N PRO A 105 -21.12 18.45 5.07
CA PRO A 105 -20.26 18.86 3.97
C PRO A 105 -19.51 20.16 4.29
N ASP A 106 -18.32 20.33 3.72
CA ASP A 106 -17.52 21.52 3.94
C ASP A 106 -18.02 22.63 3.01
N PRO A 107 -18.45 23.79 3.56
CA PRO A 107 -19.08 24.83 2.76
C PRO A 107 -18.14 25.42 1.70
N GLU A 108 -16.83 25.47 1.95
CA GLU A 108 -15.85 25.96 0.98
C GLU A 108 -15.71 24.96 -0.18
N ILE A 109 -15.65 23.66 0.13
CA ILE A 109 -15.56 22.60 -0.88
C ILE A 109 -16.84 22.58 -1.75
N GLU A 110 -18.01 22.73 -1.13
CA GLU A 110 -19.28 22.75 -1.86
C GLU A 110 -19.41 24.01 -2.74
N ALA A 111 -18.97 25.18 -2.26
CA ALA A 111 -18.90 26.39 -3.09
C ALA A 111 -18.00 26.21 -4.32
N LEU A 112 -16.82 25.60 -4.14
CA LEU A 112 -15.91 25.31 -5.26
C LEU A 112 -16.49 24.29 -6.25
N LYS A 113 -17.23 23.28 -5.74
CA LYS A 113 -17.94 22.32 -6.60
C LYS A 113 -19.05 23.00 -7.40
N ALA A 114 -19.81 23.91 -6.80
CA ALA A 114 -20.84 24.69 -7.47
C ALA A 114 -20.23 25.57 -8.58
N GLU A 115 -19.18 26.34 -8.28
CA GLU A 115 -18.45 27.15 -9.27
C GLU A 115 -17.98 26.30 -10.45
N ARG A 116 -17.43 25.10 -10.18
CA ARG A 116 -16.99 24.17 -11.23
C ARG A 116 -18.15 23.68 -12.10
N VAL A 117 -19.32 23.43 -11.51
CA VAL A 117 -20.51 22.96 -12.24
C VAL A 117 -21.06 24.07 -13.13
N GLU A 118 -21.14 25.30 -12.61
CA GLU A 118 -21.57 26.48 -13.37
C GLU A 118 -20.67 26.72 -14.58
N LEU A 119 -19.35 26.75 -14.37
CA LEU A 119 -18.37 26.94 -15.46
C LEU A 119 -18.41 25.84 -16.52
N LYS A 120 -18.82 24.62 -16.12
CA LYS A 120 -18.96 23.47 -17.02
C LYS A 120 -20.25 23.54 -17.85
N GLY A 121 -21.29 24.26 -17.39
CA GLY A 121 -22.52 24.49 -18.14
C GLY A 121 -23.20 23.21 -18.65
N GLY A 122 -23.07 22.09 -17.92
CA GLY A 122 -23.59 20.78 -18.33
C GLY A 122 -22.78 20.05 -19.42
N GLN A 123 -21.69 20.61 -19.94
CA GLN A 123 -20.88 19.99 -20.98
C GLN A 123 -20.03 18.83 -20.44
N PHE A 124 -20.13 17.64 -21.03
CA PHE A 124 -19.31 16.50 -20.60
C PHE A 124 -17.84 16.61 -21.00
N ARG A 125 -17.52 17.31 -22.10
CA ARG A 125 -16.15 17.57 -22.57
C ARG A 125 -15.79 19.03 -22.33
N ILE A 126 -14.68 19.23 -21.65
CA ILE A 126 -14.14 20.55 -21.28
C ILE A 126 -13.04 21.01 -22.28
N LYS A 127 -12.59 20.11 -23.17
CA LYS A 127 -11.48 20.38 -24.07
C LYS A 127 -11.89 21.41 -25.14
N GLY A 128 -11.21 22.55 -25.17
CA GLY A 128 -11.48 23.64 -26.11
C GLY A 128 -12.52 24.67 -25.65
N THR A 129 -12.98 24.59 -24.40
CA THR A 129 -13.82 25.64 -23.79
C THR A 129 -12.95 26.75 -23.22
N GLU A 130 -13.41 28.00 -23.25
CA GLU A 130 -12.73 29.15 -22.65
C GLU A 130 -12.40 28.93 -21.16
N ASN A 131 -13.29 28.25 -20.43
CA ASN A 131 -13.14 27.97 -19.00
C ASN A 131 -12.28 26.72 -18.69
N GLU A 132 -11.63 26.10 -19.67
CA GLU A 132 -10.94 24.82 -19.48
C GLU A 132 -9.87 24.86 -18.38
N GLU A 133 -9.02 25.88 -18.39
CA GLU A 133 -7.94 26.03 -17.42
C GLU A 133 -8.48 26.25 -16.01
N ARG A 134 -9.52 27.09 -15.86
CA ARG A 134 -10.18 27.35 -14.58
C ARG A 134 -10.83 26.08 -14.03
N ILE A 135 -11.55 25.32 -14.86
CA ILE A 135 -12.18 24.06 -14.44
C ILE A 135 -11.13 23.04 -13.99
N ARG A 136 -9.98 22.96 -14.68
CA ARG A 136 -8.86 22.10 -14.28
C ARG A 136 -8.24 22.55 -12.96
N ALA A 137 -8.06 23.86 -12.76
CA ALA A 137 -7.55 24.43 -11.51
C ALA A 137 -8.49 24.15 -10.34
N LEU A 138 -9.80 24.41 -10.50
CA LEU A 138 -10.82 24.09 -9.51
C LEU A 138 -10.85 22.60 -9.18
N THR A 139 -10.73 21.72 -10.17
CA THR A 139 -10.71 20.27 -9.94
C THR A 139 -9.52 19.86 -9.06
N LYS A 140 -8.33 20.44 -9.30
CA LYS A 140 -7.16 20.20 -8.45
C LYS A 140 -7.35 20.75 -7.04
N LEU A 141 -7.91 21.96 -6.93
CA LEU A 141 -8.15 22.61 -5.63
C LEU A 141 -9.17 21.85 -4.78
N ILE A 142 -10.29 21.42 -5.37
CA ILE A 142 -11.29 20.59 -4.70
C ILE A 142 -10.65 19.31 -4.18
N ALA A 143 -9.89 18.60 -5.04
CA ALA A 143 -9.23 17.36 -4.63
C ALA A 143 -8.21 17.59 -3.48
N ALA A 144 -7.47 18.69 -3.50
CA ALA A 144 -6.53 19.05 -2.45
C ALA A 144 -7.25 19.36 -1.13
N LYS A 145 -8.34 20.15 -1.17
CA LYS A 145 -9.15 20.50 -0.01
C LYS A 145 -9.85 19.27 0.59
N GLU A 146 -10.41 18.39 -0.24
CA GLU A 146 -11.00 17.12 0.21
C GLU A 146 -9.96 16.22 0.88
N ALA A 147 -8.75 16.11 0.31
CA ALA A 147 -7.66 15.35 0.91
C ALA A 147 -7.18 15.95 2.25
N GLN A 148 -7.07 17.28 2.33
CA GLN A 148 -6.70 17.98 3.56
C GLN A 148 -7.76 17.78 4.64
N ARG A 149 -9.04 17.94 4.29
CA ARG A 149 -10.16 17.72 5.20
C ARG A 149 -10.20 16.29 5.73
N LYS A 150 -10.06 15.30 4.84
CA LYS A 150 -9.97 13.89 5.23
C LYS A 150 -8.82 13.65 6.20
N LYS A 151 -7.63 14.18 5.91
CA LYS A 151 -6.46 14.06 6.79
C LYS A 151 -6.73 14.66 8.17
N LYS A 152 -7.33 15.85 8.23
CA LYS A 152 -7.67 16.54 9.48
C LYS A 152 -8.63 15.73 10.34
N ILE A 153 -9.72 15.23 9.75
CA ILE A 153 -10.70 14.40 10.46
C ILE A 153 -10.04 13.13 11.02
N GLN A 154 -9.22 12.45 10.22
CA GLN A 154 -8.47 11.27 10.69
C GLN A 154 -7.54 11.60 11.86
N GLN A 155 -6.85 12.75 11.83
CA GLN A 155 -5.97 13.19 12.91
C GLN A 155 -6.75 13.52 14.18
N GLU A 156 -7.84 14.27 14.07
CA GLU A 156 -8.69 14.66 15.21
C GLU A 156 -9.36 13.45 15.86
N TYR A 157 -9.89 12.53 15.05
CA TYR A 157 -10.51 11.31 15.56
C TYR A 157 -9.49 10.43 16.29
N ARG A 158 -8.29 10.24 15.72
CA ARG A 158 -7.21 9.52 16.41
C ARG A 158 -6.80 10.21 17.71
N ALA A 159 -6.61 11.52 17.71
CA ALA A 159 -6.25 12.25 18.91
C ALA A 159 -7.31 12.10 20.01
N ASN A 160 -8.60 12.16 19.64
CA ASN A 160 -9.70 11.90 20.56
C ASN A 160 -9.69 10.46 21.07
N TYR A 161 -9.45 9.47 20.20
CA TYR A 161 -9.32 8.06 20.58
C TYR A 161 -8.24 7.87 21.64
N PHE A 162 -6.99 8.28 21.37
CA PHE A 162 -5.89 8.09 22.34
C PHE A 162 -6.08 8.89 23.62
N HIS A 163 -6.75 10.05 23.57
CA HIS A 163 -7.07 10.83 24.75
C HIS A 163 -8.09 10.13 25.66
N ASN A 164 -9.10 9.49 25.07
CA ASN A 164 -10.21 8.90 25.83
C ASN A 164 -10.05 7.40 26.10
N ARG A 165 -9.18 6.70 25.35
CA ARG A 165 -8.97 5.25 25.47
C ARG A 165 -8.63 4.82 26.91
N PRO A 166 -7.71 5.48 27.63
CA PRO A 166 -7.44 5.11 29.02
C PRO A 166 -8.68 5.18 29.92
N THR A 167 -9.57 6.15 29.71
CA THR A 167 -10.83 6.27 30.45
C THR A 167 -11.76 5.11 30.13
N TRP A 168 -11.93 4.79 28.83
CA TRP A 168 -12.76 3.67 28.40
C TRP A 168 -12.26 2.32 28.92
N ASP A 169 -10.93 2.12 28.97
CA ASP A 169 -10.33 0.90 29.51
C ASP A 169 -10.60 0.74 31.01
N ILE A 170 -10.62 1.84 31.78
CA ILE A 170 -11.00 1.83 33.21
C ILE A 170 -12.49 1.53 33.37
N GLU A 171 -13.35 2.15 32.54
CA GLU A 171 -14.80 1.96 32.59
C GLU A 171 -15.26 0.56 32.15
N ALA A 172 -14.47 -0.11 31.31
CA ALA A 172 -14.76 -1.46 30.83
C ALA A 172 -14.46 -2.57 31.86
N ASP A 173 -13.98 -2.25 33.06
CA ASP A 173 -13.73 -3.19 34.17
C ASP A 173 -12.93 -4.46 33.77
N GLY A 174 -12.05 -4.36 32.77
CA GLY A 174 -11.23 -5.47 32.27
C GLY A 174 -11.88 -6.35 31.19
N GLU A 175 -13.02 -5.94 30.62
CA GLU A 175 -13.53 -6.51 29.37
C GLU A 175 -12.60 -6.10 28.21
N GLU A 176 -11.61 -6.94 27.93
CA GLU A 176 -10.72 -6.73 26.78
C GLU A 176 -11.47 -6.97 25.47
N GLU A 177 -11.63 -5.92 24.66
CA GLU A 177 -12.08 -6.07 23.28
C GLU A 177 -11.10 -6.98 22.51
N GLU A 178 -11.54 -8.15 22.04
CA GLU A 178 -10.66 -9.07 21.30
C GLU A 178 -10.12 -8.39 20.03
N PHE A 179 -8.83 -8.08 20.00
CA PHE A 179 -8.17 -7.53 18.81
C PHE A 179 -7.70 -8.67 17.92
N VAL A 180 -8.35 -8.82 16.77
CA VAL A 180 -7.91 -9.74 15.73
C VAL A 180 -6.98 -8.99 14.78
N GLU A 181 -5.73 -9.40 14.70
CA GLU A 181 -4.79 -8.84 13.73
C GLU A 181 -5.33 -9.00 12.30
N PRO A 182 -5.40 -7.91 11.51
CA PRO A 182 -5.94 -7.99 10.17
C PRO A 182 -5.04 -8.85 9.28
N ALA A 183 -5.63 -9.88 8.67
CA ALA A 183 -4.92 -10.75 7.74
C ALA A 183 -4.25 -9.95 6.61
N ILE A 184 -2.95 -10.17 6.41
CA ILE A 184 -2.19 -9.53 5.34
C ILE A 184 -2.49 -10.24 4.02
N ASP A 185 -3.38 -9.66 3.22
CA ASP A 185 -3.75 -10.20 1.91
C ASP A 185 -2.67 -9.94 0.84
N LEU A 186 -1.82 -10.96 0.61
CA LEU A 186 -0.74 -10.97 -0.37
C LEU A 186 -1.12 -11.80 -1.61
N HIS A 187 -1.67 -11.14 -2.64
CA HIS A 187 -2.08 -11.80 -3.88
C HIS A 187 -0.94 -12.33 -4.77
N ILE A 188 0.31 -11.93 -4.56
CA ILE A 188 1.45 -12.52 -5.27
C ILE A 188 1.91 -13.72 -4.44
N PRO A 189 1.79 -14.96 -4.95
CA PRO A 189 2.16 -16.16 -4.20
C PRO A 189 3.59 -16.10 -3.70
N GLU A 190 4.52 -15.62 -4.52
CA GLU A 190 5.93 -15.51 -4.15
C GLU A 190 6.14 -14.55 -2.97
N ARG A 191 5.37 -13.45 -2.91
CA ARG A 191 5.44 -12.50 -1.80
C ARG A 191 4.77 -13.05 -0.54
N ALA A 192 3.67 -13.78 -0.69
CA ALA A 192 2.99 -14.44 0.44
C ALA A 192 3.91 -15.46 1.11
N GLN A 193 4.54 -16.33 0.31
CA GLN A 193 5.50 -17.32 0.80
C GLN A 193 6.73 -16.66 1.41
N LEU A 194 7.25 -15.59 0.80
CA LEU A 194 8.39 -14.86 1.36
C LEU A 194 8.04 -14.19 2.70
N ALA A 195 6.83 -13.68 2.86
CA ALA A 195 6.38 -13.11 4.13
C ALA A 195 6.31 -14.17 5.23
N GLU A 196 5.83 -15.38 4.91
CA GLU A 196 5.80 -16.49 5.87
C GLU A 196 7.21 -16.85 6.34
N ILE A 197 8.15 -17.02 5.41
CA ILE A 197 9.55 -17.37 5.74
C ILE A 197 10.22 -16.26 6.57
N LEU A 198 10.00 -14.99 6.25
CA LEU A 198 10.72 -13.87 6.88
C LEU A 198 10.07 -13.37 8.18
N CYS A 199 8.75 -13.50 8.33
CA CYS A 199 8.01 -12.95 9.47
C CYS A 199 7.57 -14.03 10.46
N ASN A 200 7.34 -15.27 10.01
CA ASN A 200 6.77 -16.36 10.81
C ASN A 200 7.74 -17.55 10.89
N GLN A 201 9.05 -17.28 10.88
CA GLN A 201 10.07 -18.34 10.96
C GLN A 201 10.01 -19.04 12.34
N PRO A 202 9.99 -20.38 12.41
CA PRO A 202 10.08 -21.11 13.68
C PRO A 202 11.41 -20.85 14.40
N ASP A 203 11.38 -20.86 15.73
CA ASP A 203 12.57 -20.63 16.57
C ASP A 203 13.45 -21.88 16.73
N ASP A 204 12.90 -23.08 16.47
CA ASP A 204 13.50 -24.38 16.76
C ASP A 204 14.14 -25.08 15.54
N LEU A 205 14.52 -24.31 14.52
CA LEU A 205 15.09 -24.84 13.28
C LEU A 205 16.51 -25.38 13.45
N SER A 206 16.76 -26.56 12.87
CA SER A 206 18.12 -27.07 12.67
C SER A 206 18.88 -26.23 11.64
N SER A 207 20.22 -26.35 11.64
CA SER A 207 21.06 -25.63 10.67
C SER A 207 20.75 -25.99 9.22
N SER A 208 20.30 -27.22 8.95
CA SER A 208 19.88 -27.67 7.61
C SER A 208 18.57 -27.03 7.18
N GLU A 209 17.55 -27.03 8.05
CA GLU A 209 16.24 -26.43 7.73
C GLU A 209 16.37 -24.92 7.53
N LEU A 210 17.18 -24.26 8.34
CA LEU A 210 17.49 -22.84 8.19
C LEU A 210 18.20 -22.54 6.85
N LEU A 211 19.08 -23.43 6.39
CA LEU A 211 19.72 -23.30 5.09
C LEU A 211 18.70 -23.46 3.95
N GLU A 212 17.81 -24.45 4.04
CA GLU A 212 16.75 -24.68 3.05
C GLU A 212 15.80 -23.49 2.95
N LEU A 213 15.34 -22.94 4.07
CA LEU A 213 14.50 -21.75 4.10
C LEU A 213 15.19 -20.53 3.46
N ARG A 214 16.50 -20.37 3.69
CA ARG A 214 17.29 -19.30 3.07
C ARG A 214 17.40 -19.47 1.55
N ILE A 215 17.61 -20.71 1.08
CA ILE A 215 17.62 -21.02 -0.37
C ILE A 215 16.25 -20.70 -0.96
N GLN A 216 15.17 -21.16 -0.33
CA GLN A 216 13.81 -20.91 -0.77
C GLN A 216 13.48 -19.42 -0.80
N ALA A 217 13.84 -18.66 0.24
CA ALA A 217 13.69 -17.20 0.25
C ALA A 217 14.46 -16.52 -0.90
N ALA A 218 15.68 -16.97 -1.21
CA ALA A 218 16.45 -16.44 -2.34
C ALA A 218 15.78 -16.73 -3.68
N GLU A 219 15.30 -17.97 -3.89
CA GLU A 219 14.57 -18.36 -5.10
C GLU A 219 13.27 -17.56 -5.26
N LEU A 220 12.53 -17.37 -4.17
CA LEU A 220 11.31 -16.55 -4.15
C LEU A 220 11.60 -15.08 -4.45
N MET A 221 12.68 -14.52 -3.91
CA MET A 221 13.10 -13.16 -4.24
C MET A 221 13.42 -13.01 -5.72
N VAL A 222 14.12 -13.98 -6.32
CA VAL A 222 14.41 -14.00 -7.76
C VAL A 222 13.14 -14.13 -8.59
N ALA A 223 12.23 -15.04 -8.23
CA ALA A 223 10.95 -15.22 -8.90
C ALA A 223 10.09 -13.95 -8.82
N LEU A 224 10.07 -13.30 -7.65
CA LEU A 224 9.34 -12.06 -7.41
C LEU A 224 9.83 -10.91 -8.30
N CYS A 225 11.13 -10.83 -8.62
CA CYS A 225 11.66 -9.84 -9.56
C CYS A 225 11.04 -9.93 -10.96
N GLY A 226 10.55 -11.11 -11.36
CA GLY A 226 9.83 -11.33 -12.61
C GLY A 226 8.34 -11.00 -12.57
N ARG A 227 7.79 -10.63 -11.41
CA ARG A 227 6.36 -10.32 -11.22
C ARG A 227 6.11 -8.81 -11.21
N ARG A 228 4.94 -8.39 -11.70
CA ARG A 228 4.53 -6.98 -11.76
C ARG A 228 3.17 -6.79 -11.09
N GLU A 229 3.08 -5.80 -10.22
CA GLU A 229 1.82 -5.36 -9.62
C GLU A 229 1.24 -4.17 -10.39
N THR A 230 -0.04 -4.22 -10.75
CA THR A 230 -0.70 -3.10 -11.42
C THR A 230 -1.84 -2.50 -10.60
N ALA A 231 -2.27 -1.31 -11.01
CA ALA A 231 -3.43 -0.66 -10.43
C ALA A 231 -4.75 -1.46 -10.58
N LYS A 232 -4.77 -2.53 -11.41
CA LYS A 232 -5.92 -3.43 -11.51
C LYS A 232 -6.17 -4.16 -10.20
N ARG A 233 -5.13 -4.53 -9.45
CA ARG A 233 -5.22 -5.18 -8.13
C ARG A 233 -6.17 -4.46 -7.17
N ASN A 234 -6.02 -3.14 -7.03
CA ASN A 234 -6.87 -2.35 -6.15
C ASN A 234 -8.37 -2.41 -6.54
N ARG A 235 -8.66 -2.58 -7.84
CA ARG A 235 -10.04 -2.72 -8.33
C ARG A 235 -10.58 -4.13 -8.17
N ILE A 236 -9.73 -5.15 -8.33
CA ILE A 236 -10.09 -6.55 -8.10
C ILE A 236 -10.44 -6.74 -6.64
N ARG A 237 -9.56 -6.31 -5.72
CA ARG A 237 -9.82 -6.36 -4.27
C ARG A 237 -11.13 -5.69 -3.87
N ARG A 238 -11.41 -4.48 -4.39
CA ARG A 238 -12.68 -3.77 -4.10
C ARG A 238 -13.91 -4.51 -4.61
N ARG A 239 -13.81 -5.25 -5.73
CA ARG A 239 -14.93 -6.05 -6.25
C ARG A 239 -15.14 -7.30 -5.40
N ALA A 240 -14.07 -8.02 -5.06
CA ALA A 240 -14.16 -9.20 -4.20
C ALA A 240 -14.80 -8.86 -2.83
N GLN A 241 -14.47 -7.71 -2.25
CA GLN A 241 -15.09 -7.23 -1.01
C GLN A 241 -16.58 -6.87 -1.17
N ALA A 242 -17.04 -6.50 -2.36
CA ALA A 242 -18.45 -6.22 -2.65
C ALA A 242 -19.25 -7.48 -3.03
N ASP A 243 -18.58 -8.49 -3.57
CA ASP A 243 -19.15 -9.76 -4.04
C ASP A 243 -19.18 -10.86 -2.96
N VAL A 244 -19.01 -10.51 -1.66
CA VAL A 244 -19.05 -11.47 -0.53
C VAL A 244 -20.39 -12.22 -0.44
N THR A 245 -21.43 -11.80 -1.16
CA THR A 245 -22.62 -12.62 -1.41
C THR A 245 -22.45 -13.56 -2.62
N VAL A 246 -22.11 -14.81 -2.28
CA VAL A 246 -22.35 -16.05 -3.05
C VAL A 246 -21.45 -16.30 -4.27
N LYS A 247 -20.60 -17.33 -4.17
CA LYS A 247 -20.67 -18.51 -5.07
C LYS A 247 -19.76 -19.67 -4.65
N GLU A 248 -20.37 -20.86 -4.63
CA GLU A 248 -19.72 -22.16 -4.58
C GLU A 248 -18.82 -22.37 -5.81
N GLU A 249 -17.62 -22.91 -5.56
CA GLU A 249 -16.64 -23.27 -6.57
C GLU A 249 -17.07 -24.57 -7.28
N SER A 250 -17.72 -24.41 -8.42
CA SER A 250 -17.75 -25.45 -9.45
C SER A 250 -16.42 -25.43 -10.23
N PRO A 251 -16.01 -26.55 -10.88
CA PRO A 251 -14.77 -26.59 -11.65
C PRO A 251 -14.76 -25.44 -12.65
N GLY A 252 -13.84 -24.49 -12.44
CA GLY A 252 -13.85 -23.23 -13.16
C GLY A 252 -13.75 -23.47 -14.67
N PRO A 253 -14.51 -22.74 -15.51
CA PRO A 253 -14.27 -22.73 -16.94
C PRO A 253 -12.82 -22.34 -17.21
N ASP A 254 -12.23 -22.90 -18.28
CA ASP A 254 -10.87 -22.61 -18.74
C ASP A 254 -10.51 -21.13 -18.52
N PRO A 255 -9.48 -20.82 -17.70
CA PRO A 255 -9.16 -19.44 -17.32
C PRO A 255 -8.68 -18.58 -18.49
N PHE A 256 -8.22 -19.21 -19.57
CA PHE A 256 -7.72 -18.53 -20.77
C PHE A 256 -8.40 -19.10 -22.03
N PRO A 257 -9.72 -18.90 -22.16
CA PRO A 257 -10.47 -19.42 -23.30
C PRO A 257 -9.99 -18.73 -24.57
N LEU A 258 -9.92 -19.49 -25.68
CA LEU A 258 -9.46 -18.95 -26.96
C LEU A 258 -10.33 -17.77 -27.42
N LEU A 259 -11.65 -17.90 -27.23
CA LEU A 259 -12.61 -16.82 -27.40
C LEU A 259 -12.66 -15.98 -26.11
N MET A 260 -12.20 -14.74 -26.21
CA MET A 260 -12.09 -13.84 -25.07
C MET A 260 -13.37 -13.03 -24.87
N ASP A 261 -13.58 -12.53 -23.63
CA ASP A 261 -14.59 -11.51 -23.38
C ASP A 261 -14.16 -10.19 -24.04
N ARG A 262 -15.09 -9.51 -24.71
CA ARG A 262 -14.82 -8.21 -25.40
C ARG A 262 -14.31 -7.12 -24.46
N LYS A 263 -14.45 -7.29 -23.15
CA LYS A 263 -13.95 -6.39 -22.10
C LYS A 263 -12.58 -6.80 -21.54
N GLN A 264 -11.93 -7.84 -22.06
CA GLN A 264 -10.58 -8.26 -21.68
C GLN A 264 -9.53 -7.71 -22.64
N CYS A 265 -8.32 -7.51 -22.14
CA CYS A 265 -7.21 -7.01 -22.94
C CYS A 265 -6.45 -8.20 -23.58
N PRO A 266 -6.37 -8.28 -24.92
CA PRO A 266 -5.74 -9.40 -25.63
C PRO A 266 -4.22 -9.49 -25.44
N HIS A 267 -3.57 -8.40 -25.01
CA HIS A 267 -2.14 -8.43 -24.69
C HIS A 267 -1.87 -8.84 -23.23
N CYS A 268 -2.66 -8.32 -22.28
CA CYS A 268 -2.47 -8.63 -20.85
C CYS A 268 -2.78 -10.08 -20.50
N ILE A 269 -3.69 -10.74 -21.22
CA ILE A 269 -4.07 -12.13 -20.93
C ILE A 269 -2.87 -13.10 -21.02
N GLY A 270 -1.89 -12.76 -21.84
CA GLY A 270 -0.67 -13.52 -22.06
C GLY A 270 0.55 -13.10 -21.25
N ASP A 271 0.42 -12.04 -20.44
CA ASP A 271 1.52 -11.46 -19.69
C ASP A 271 1.73 -12.25 -18.39
N GLU A 272 2.69 -13.17 -18.39
CA GLU A 272 3.02 -14.04 -17.25
C GLU A 272 3.65 -13.30 -16.07
N THR A 273 4.05 -12.04 -16.27
CA THR A 273 4.50 -11.19 -15.16
C THR A 273 3.33 -10.75 -14.27
N LEU A 274 2.08 -10.86 -14.75
CA LEU A 274 0.87 -10.51 -14.03
C LEU A 274 0.24 -11.73 -13.35
N SER A 275 -0.52 -11.49 -12.26
CA SER A 275 -1.34 -12.55 -11.65
C SER A 275 -2.46 -13.00 -12.59
N GLN A 276 -2.98 -14.22 -12.38
CA GLN A 276 -4.09 -14.78 -13.17
C GLN A 276 -5.32 -13.85 -13.22
N GLU A 277 -5.66 -13.24 -12.09
CA GLU A 277 -6.77 -12.29 -11.97
C GLU A 277 -6.52 -11.00 -12.79
N GLU A 278 -5.28 -10.50 -12.81
CA GLU A 278 -4.93 -9.30 -13.57
C GLU A 278 -4.86 -9.55 -15.09
N ARG A 279 -4.46 -10.77 -15.48
CA ARG A 279 -4.46 -11.26 -16.86
C ARG A 279 -5.89 -11.39 -17.40
N THR A 280 -6.82 -11.87 -16.58
CA THR A 280 -8.23 -12.07 -16.93
C THR A 280 -9.12 -10.86 -16.62
N PHE A 281 -8.55 -9.75 -16.16
CA PHE A 281 -9.28 -8.56 -15.72
C PHE A 281 -10.28 -8.02 -16.76
N LYS A 282 -11.54 -7.87 -16.33
CA LYS A 282 -12.63 -7.32 -17.13
C LYS A 282 -12.82 -5.82 -16.87
N TYR A 283 -12.61 -5.02 -17.91
CA TYR A 283 -12.88 -3.58 -17.89
C TYR A 283 -14.38 -3.32 -17.83
N CYS A 284 -14.77 -2.14 -17.33
CA CYS A 284 -16.19 -1.77 -17.23
C CYS A 284 -16.87 -1.67 -18.60
N ARG A 285 -16.14 -1.22 -19.64
CA ARG A 285 -16.65 -1.06 -21.01
C ARG A 285 -15.55 -1.38 -22.03
N PRO A 286 -15.87 -1.93 -23.21
CA PRO A 286 -14.89 -2.17 -24.27
C PRO A 286 -14.09 -0.93 -24.66
N ALA A 287 -14.73 0.25 -24.70
CA ALA A 287 -14.04 1.51 -25.00
C ALA A 287 -12.85 1.80 -24.07
N VAL A 288 -12.99 1.50 -22.78
CA VAL A 288 -11.94 1.69 -21.77
C VAL A 288 -10.84 0.65 -21.92
N MET A 289 -11.19 -0.58 -22.31
CA MET A 289 -10.21 -1.61 -22.66
C MET A 289 -9.38 -1.17 -23.87
N TYR A 290 -10.00 -0.61 -24.91
CA TYR A 290 -9.30 -0.08 -26.08
C TYR A 290 -8.33 1.05 -25.70
N ASP A 291 -8.77 2.03 -24.91
CA ASP A 291 -7.89 3.11 -24.45
C ASP A 291 -6.69 2.56 -23.65
N HIS A 292 -6.91 1.52 -22.83
CA HIS A 292 -5.82 0.84 -22.15
C HIS A 292 -4.86 0.17 -23.14
N PHE A 293 -5.38 -0.59 -24.12
CA PHE A 293 -4.57 -1.27 -25.12
C PHE A 293 -3.74 -0.27 -25.93
N ASP A 294 -4.37 0.78 -26.44
CA ASP A 294 -3.71 1.80 -27.27
C ASP A 294 -2.61 2.53 -26.48
N ARG A 295 -2.90 2.88 -25.22
CA ARG A 295 -1.96 3.61 -24.37
C ARG A 295 -0.80 2.75 -23.85
N LYS A 296 -1.04 1.46 -23.56
CA LYS A 296 -0.06 0.60 -22.87
C LYS A 296 0.68 -0.33 -23.80
N HIS A 297 0.05 -0.79 -24.87
CA HIS A 297 0.57 -1.88 -25.69
C HIS A 297 0.78 -1.46 -27.15
N ALA A 298 -0.12 -0.67 -27.74
CA ALA A 298 -0.03 -0.34 -29.17
C ALA A 298 1.25 0.43 -29.54
N GLN A 299 1.73 1.33 -28.69
CA GLN A 299 3.00 2.04 -28.91
C GLN A 299 4.21 1.09 -28.88
N GLN A 300 4.20 0.11 -27.98
CA GLN A 300 5.25 -0.90 -27.89
C GLN A 300 5.23 -1.78 -29.14
N LEU A 301 4.05 -2.30 -29.49
CA LEU A 301 3.85 -3.15 -30.67
C LEU A 301 4.18 -2.43 -31.99
N GLY A 302 3.89 -1.15 -32.11
CA GLY A 302 4.20 -0.36 -33.30
C GLY A 302 5.70 -0.11 -33.53
N GLY A 303 6.54 -0.29 -32.51
CA GLY A 303 7.99 -0.11 -32.58
C GLY A 303 8.79 -1.39 -32.81
N VAL A 304 8.17 -2.57 -32.71
CA VAL A 304 8.85 -3.86 -32.86
C VAL A 304 8.80 -4.32 -34.32
N LYS A 305 9.91 -4.85 -34.85
CA LYS A 305 10.00 -5.37 -36.22
C LYS A 305 9.07 -6.58 -36.47
N GLN A 306 8.71 -7.30 -35.42
CA GLN A 306 7.95 -8.55 -35.44
C GLN A 306 7.15 -8.66 -34.15
N MET A 307 5.83 -8.75 -34.25
CA MET A 307 4.94 -8.87 -33.10
C MET A 307 4.36 -10.27 -33.03
N SER A 308 4.11 -10.81 -31.84
CA SER A 308 3.42 -12.09 -31.66
C SER A 308 2.15 -11.95 -30.84
N CYS A 309 1.28 -12.97 -30.93
CA CYS A 309 0.15 -13.07 -30.04
C CYS A 309 0.60 -13.65 -28.70
N ASN A 310 0.36 -12.91 -27.61
CA ASN A 310 0.73 -13.37 -26.27
C ASN A 310 -0.27 -14.37 -25.67
N HIS A 311 -1.43 -14.59 -26.30
CA HIS A 311 -2.45 -15.51 -25.77
C HIS A 311 -1.84 -16.90 -25.54
N PRO A 312 -2.05 -17.55 -24.36
CA PRO A 312 -1.41 -18.82 -24.04
C PRO A 312 -1.59 -19.89 -25.13
N LYS A 313 -2.79 -19.99 -25.69
CA LYS A 313 -3.13 -20.92 -26.78
C LYS A 313 -2.58 -20.57 -28.17
N CYS A 314 -2.02 -19.36 -28.35
CA CYS A 314 -1.40 -18.95 -29.61
C CYS A 314 0.13 -18.92 -29.52
N LYS A 315 0.71 -19.05 -28.32
CA LYS A 315 2.17 -19.16 -28.15
C LYS A 315 2.74 -20.40 -28.83
N GLU A 316 1.98 -21.51 -28.82
CA GLU A 316 2.37 -22.77 -29.47
C GLU A 316 2.45 -22.65 -30.99
N GLU A 317 1.64 -21.77 -31.59
CA GLU A 317 1.58 -21.57 -33.04
C GLU A 317 2.67 -20.59 -33.56
N ALA A 318 3.44 -19.96 -32.66
CA ALA A 318 4.51 -19.01 -32.98
C ALA A 318 4.14 -17.97 -34.05
N LEU A 319 2.89 -17.47 -34.02
CA LEU A 319 2.38 -16.53 -35.02
C LEU A 319 3.07 -15.18 -34.92
N GLU A 320 3.80 -14.80 -35.97
CA GLU A 320 4.51 -13.54 -36.08
C GLU A 320 3.86 -12.61 -37.12
N PHE A 321 3.64 -11.36 -36.71
CA PHE A 321 2.98 -10.31 -37.49
C PHE A 321 3.96 -9.17 -37.77
N LYS A 322 4.06 -8.75 -39.03
CA LYS A 322 4.89 -7.60 -39.45
C LYS A 322 4.21 -6.24 -39.27
N HIS A 323 2.87 -6.21 -39.21
CA HIS A 323 2.11 -4.95 -39.09
C HIS A 323 1.01 -5.07 -38.05
N LEU A 324 0.79 -3.98 -37.30
CA LEU A 324 -0.17 -3.91 -36.19
C LEU A 324 -1.59 -4.31 -36.64
N ASN A 325 -1.97 -3.98 -37.87
CA ASN A 325 -3.27 -4.34 -38.43
C ASN A 325 -3.44 -5.87 -38.61
N HIS A 326 -2.38 -6.61 -38.93
CA HIS A 326 -2.45 -8.08 -39.00
C HIS A 326 -2.67 -8.69 -37.61
N PHE A 327 -1.98 -8.15 -36.60
CA PHE A 327 -2.23 -8.53 -35.21
C PHE A 327 -3.68 -8.22 -34.79
N LYS A 328 -4.18 -7.00 -35.05
CA LYS A 328 -5.58 -6.62 -34.74
C LYS A 328 -6.59 -7.56 -35.43
N ASN A 329 -6.35 -7.92 -36.69
CA ASN A 329 -7.20 -8.86 -37.43
C ASN A 329 -7.16 -10.28 -36.84
N HIS A 330 -5.99 -10.76 -36.42
CA HIS A 330 -5.87 -12.04 -35.73
C HIS A 330 -6.67 -12.03 -34.43
N VAL A 331 -6.55 -10.98 -33.62
CA VAL A 331 -7.28 -10.84 -32.37
C VAL A 331 -8.81 -10.78 -32.59
N GLU A 332 -9.28 -10.10 -33.64
CA GLU A 332 -10.71 -10.06 -33.94
C GLU A 332 -11.23 -11.44 -34.41
N ARG A 333 -10.48 -12.16 -35.25
CA ARG A 333 -10.91 -13.43 -35.84
C ARG A 333 -10.77 -14.63 -34.90
N VAL A 334 -9.65 -14.72 -34.18
CA VAL A 334 -9.31 -15.86 -33.32
C VAL A 334 -9.86 -15.65 -31.91
N HIS A 335 -9.75 -14.43 -31.38
CA HIS A 335 -10.14 -14.13 -30.00
C HIS A 335 -11.49 -13.42 -29.87
N GLY A 336 -12.12 -12.98 -30.96
CA GLY A 336 -13.42 -12.31 -30.94
C GLY A 336 -13.40 -10.88 -30.38
N VAL A 337 -12.21 -10.28 -30.24
CA VAL A 337 -12.03 -8.94 -29.66
C VAL A 337 -11.67 -7.94 -30.75
N LYS A 338 -12.55 -6.99 -31.01
CA LYS A 338 -12.35 -5.96 -32.03
C LYS A 338 -11.58 -4.77 -31.47
N LEU A 339 -10.30 -4.63 -31.81
CA LEU A 339 -9.50 -3.46 -31.46
C LEU A 339 -9.81 -2.27 -32.39
N ARG A 340 -9.59 -1.02 -31.94
CA ARG A 340 -9.78 0.17 -32.81
C ARG A 340 -8.80 0.11 -33.98
N ALA A 341 -9.27 0.55 -35.16
CA ALA A 341 -8.45 0.65 -36.37
C ALA A 341 -7.23 1.55 -36.15
#